data_AF-A0A7X6SJ03-F1
#
_entry.id   AF-A0A7X6SJ03-F1
#
_cell.length_a   1.000
_cell.length_b   1.000
_cell.length_c   1.000
_cell.angle_alpha   90.00
_cell.angle_beta   90.00
_cell.angle_gamma   90.00
#
_symmetry.space_group_name_H-M   'P 1'
#
loop_
_entity.id
_entity.type
_entity.pdbx_description
1 polymer ?
#
loop_
_entity_poly.entity_id
_entity_poly.type
_entity_poly.pdbx_seq_one_letter_code
_entity_poly.pdbx_strand_id
1 'polypeptide(L)'
;MKTLEQTVAQHRDEWKARSLEQQRLEIENNEAVAKLYGLEDEVLSYVPLERVSLTNNSAFRWPNKTPEERDALFAQSAIVDLISYAVGCMFGRYSLDEPGLILGDQGSTLDDYLAKVPHPTFMPDEDNVIPIVDGDWFDDDIVERFRLFLRTVFGEQHFEANLRFVNDALGVKNLRDYFIKTTGRGAASKFYDDHVQRYKKRPIYWLFSSPKGSFNALIYLHRYTPSTVSTVLTYLREYVTKLESALQQAERAGNAPEADRLRRILVELNEYEHDTLYPKASENVVIDLDDGVKTNYPKFGAALRKITGLEASE
;
A
#
# COMPACT_ATOMS: atom_id res chain seq x y z
N MET A 1 -25.48 -7.54 -1.25
CA MET A 1 -24.15 -6.97 -1.56
C MET A 1 -23.53 -7.78 -2.68
N LYS A 2 -22.77 -7.17 -3.59
CA LYS A 2 -21.98 -7.91 -4.58
C LYS A 2 -20.69 -8.41 -3.93
N THR A 3 -20.14 -9.52 -4.39
CA THR A 3 -18.77 -9.91 -4.02
C THR A 3 -17.77 -8.93 -4.63
N LEU A 4 -16.55 -8.91 -4.11
CA LEU A 4 -15.47 -8.11 -4.67
C LEU A 4 -15.16 -8.53 -6.11
N GLU A 5 -15.15 -9.84 -6.40
CA GLU A 5 -14.97 -10.37 -7.75
C GLU A 5 -16.05 -9.87 -8.72
N GLN A 6 -17.33 -9.91 -8.33
CA GLN A 6 -18.43 -9.37 -9.15
C GLN A 6 -18.28 -7.86 -9.38
N THR A 7 -17.82 -7.13 -8.36
CA THR A 7 -17.58 -5.69 -8.44
C THR A 7 -16.44 -5.37 -9.42
N VAL A 8 -15.34 -6.12 -9.36
CA VAL A 8 -14.21 -5.98 -10.28
C VAL A 8 -14.60 -6.35 -11.72
N ALA A 9 -15.36 -7.44 -11.90
CA ALA A 9 -15.85 -7.85 -13.21
C ALA A 9 -16.77 -6.80 -13.84
N GLN A 10 -17.71 -6.26 -13.07
CA GLN A 10 -18.56 -5.14 -13.53
C GLN A 10 -17.71 -3.92 -13.90
N HIS A 11 -16.75 -3.54 -13.05
CA HIS A 11 -15.89 -2.39 -13.30
C HIS A 11 -15.08 -2.54 -14.60
N ARG A 12 -14.57 -3.75 -14.86
CA ARG A 12 -13.89 -4.10 -16.10
C ARG A 12 -14.81 -3.91 -17.32
N ASP A 13 -16.03 -4.41 -17.25
CA ASP A 13 -16.98 -4.34 -18.36
C ASP A 13 -17.42 -2.88 -18.64
N GLU A 14 -17.61 -2.08 -17.59
CA GLU A 14 -17.86 -0.63 -17.71
C GLU A 14 -16.71 0.10 -18.39
N TRP A 15 -15.45 -0.20 -18.03
CA TRP A 15 -14.28 0.40 -18.68
C TRP A 15 -14.08 -0.07 -20.11
N LYS A 16 -14.38 -1.33 -20.39
CA LYS A 16 -14.38 -1.86 -21.77
C LYS A 16 -15.39 -1.10 -22.63
N ALA A 17 -16.61 -0.90 -22.15
CA ALA A 17 -17.63 -0.13 -22.85
C ALA A 17 -17.21 1.33 -23.07
N ARG A 18 -16.66 2.00 -22.04
CA ARG A 18 -16.11 3.36 -22.16
C ARG A 18 -14.95 3.45 -23.16
N SER A 19 -14.06 2.45 -23.20
CA SER A 19 -12.94 2.43 -24.15
C SER A 19 -13.41 2.26 -25.59
N LEU A 20 -14.42 1.42 -25.83
CA LEU A 20 -15.03 1.25 -27.14
C LEU A 20 -15.75 2.52 -27.60
N GLU A 21 -16.47 3.20 -26.69
CA GLU A 21 -17.13 4.45 -27.01
C GLU A 21 -16.11 5.55 -27.34
N GLN A 22 -15.03 5.67 -26.55
CA GLN A 22 -13.95 6.61 -26.84
C GLN A 22 -13.27 6.29 -28.19
N GLN A 23 -13.05 5.01 -28.50
CA GLN A 23 -12.52 4.59 -29.79
C GLN A 23 -13.42 5.05 -30.94
N ARG A 24 -14.74 4.85 -30.82
CA ARG A 24 -15.73 5.30 -31.82
C ARG A 24 -15.65 6.81 -32.03
N LEU A 25 -15.63 7.58 -30.95
CA LEU A 25 -15.52 9.05 -31.01
C LEU A 25 -14.20 9.51 -31.65
N GLU A 26 -13.09 8.85 -31.37
CA GLU A 26 -11.79 9.17 -32.00
C GLU A 26 -11.79 8.86 -33.50
N ILE A 27 -12.41 7.75 -33.92
CA ILE A 27 -12.56 7.41 -35.34
C ILE A 27 -13.45 8.43 -36.05
N GLU A 28 -14.60 8.79 -35.47
CA GLU A 28 -15.51 9.79 -36.04
C GLU A 28 -14.86 11.16 -36.21
N ASN A 29 -14.04 11.57 -35.23
CA ASN A 29 -13.25 12.79 -35.33
C ASN A 29 -12.24 12.71 -36.48
N ASN A 30 -11.51 11.59 -36.61
CA ASN A 30 -10.54 11.42 -37.69
C ASN A 30 -11.22 11.43 -39.07
N GLU A 31 -12.35 10.75 -39.22
CA GLU A 31 -13.13 10.72 -40.46
C GLU A 31 -13.66 12.12 -40.83
N ALA A 32 -14.18 12.86 -39.86
CA ALA A 32 -14.65 14.22 -40.07
C ALA A 32 -13.52 15.16 -40.51
N VAL A 33 -12.33 15.03 -39.92
CA VAL A 33 -11.14 15.81 -40.28
C VAL A 33 -10.63 15.41 -41.66
N ALA A 34 -10.47 14.11 -41.95
CA ALA A 34 -10.01 13.63 -43.25
C ALA A 34 -10.91 14.15 -44.38
N LYS A 35 -12.24 14.09 -44.18
CA LYS A 35 -13.22 14.60 -45.13
C LYS A 35 -13.14 16.11 -45.34
N LEU A 36 -12.87 16.88 -44.30
CA LEU A 36 -12.76 18.34 -44.40
C LEU A 36 -11.56 18.77 -45.29
N TYR A 37 -10.49 17.98 -45.28
CA TYR A 37 -9.26 18.27 -46.01
C TYR A 37 -9.11 17.48 -47.32
N GLY A 38 -10.04 16.57 -47.65
CA GLY A 38 -9.96 15.72 -48.85
C GLY A 38 -8.86 14.65 -48.76
N LEU A 39 -8.60 14.14 -47.56
CA LEU A 39 -7.51 13.21 -47.23
C LEU A 39 -7.99 11.80 -46.88
N GLU A 40 -9.23 11.44 -47.24
CA GLU A 40 -9.85 10.16 -46.87
C GLU A 40 -9.05 8.94 -47.32
N ASP A 41 -8.37 9.02 -48.47
CA ASP A 41 -7.53 7.95 -49.03
C ASP A 41 -6.06 8.05 -48.59
N GLU A 42 -5.67 9.14 -47.93
CA GLU A 42 -4.28 9.39 -47.51
C GLU A 42 -4.01 9.03 -46.04
N VAL A 43 -5.03 9.11 -45.18
CA VAL A 43 -4.88 8.91 -43.74
C VAL A 43 -5.86 7.86 -43.21
N LEU A 44 -5.32 6.85 -42.53
CA LEU A 44 -6.13 5.85 -41.84
C LEU A 44 -6.88 6.49 -40.66
N SER A 45 -8.21 6.53 -40.73
CA SER A 45 -9.04 7.07 -39.63
C SER A 45 -9.24 6.10 -38.47
N TYR A 46 -9.02 4.80 -38.70
CA TYR A 46 -9.18 3.76 -37.69
C TYR A 46 -8.15 3.90 -36.55
N VAL A 47 -8.64 3.85 -35.32
CA VAL A 47 -7.82 3.87 -34.10
C VAL A 47 -7.94 2.52 -33.39
N PRO A 48 -6.85 1.74 -33.23
CA PRO A 48 -6.88 0.52 -32.43
C PRO A 48 -7.04 0.86 -30.93
N LEU A 49 -7.69 -0.03 -30.16
CA LEU A 49 -7.89 0.17 -28.72
C LEU A 49 -6.57 0.33 -27.96
N GLU A 50 -5.48 -0.27 -28.44
CA GLU A 50 -4.13 -0.12 -27.90
C GLU A 50 -3.59 1.33 -27.95
N ARG A 51 -4.24 2.23 -28.71
CA ARG A 51 -3.89 3.65 -28.80
C ARG A 51 -4.85 4.58 -28.02
N VAL A 52 -5.98 4.07 -27.54
CA VAL A 52 -6.96 4.85 -26.79
C VAL A 52 -6.50 5.00 -25.33
N SER A 53 -5.96 6.16 -24.99
CA SER A 53 -5.14 6.41 -23.79
C SER A 53 -5.91 6.59 -22.47
N LEU A 54 -7.09 5.97 -22.32
CA LEU A 54 -7.84 5.98 -21.07
C LEU A 54 -7.13 5.14 -19.99
N THR A 55 -7.09 5.66 -18.75
CA THR A 55 -6.33 5.07 -17.64
C THR A 55 -6.64 3.61 -17.35
N ASN A 56 -7.87 3.16 -17.58
CA ASN A 56 -8.31 1.78 -17.33
C ASN A 56 -8.70 1.00 -18.60
N ASN A 57 -8.33 1.51 -19.78
CA ASN A 57 -8.37 0.71 -21.00
C ASN A 57 -7.27 -0.37 -20.92
N SER A 58 -7.66 -1.63 -20.74
CA SER A 58 -6.73 -2.75 -20.59
C SER A 58 -5.87 -2.97 -21.84
N ALA A 59 -6.38 -2.67 -23.04
CA ALA A 59 -5.63 -2.77 -24.28
C ALA A 59 -4.49 -1.74 -24.36
N PHE A 60 -4.75 -0.51 -23.91
CA PHE A 60 -3.73 0.55 -23.87
C PHE A 60 -2.68 0.29 -22.79
N ARG A 61 -3.09 -0.20 -21.61
CA ARG A 61 -2.17 -0.51 -20.50
C ARG A 61 -1.25 -1.70 -20.83
N TRP A 62 -1.77 -2.69 -21.54
CA TRP A 62 -1.06 -3.93 -21.85
C TRP A 62 -1.25 -4.32 -23.33
N PRO A 63 -0.64 -3.56 -24.26
CA PRO A 63 -0.87 -3.73 -25.70
C PRO A 63 -0.38 -5.09 -26.21
N ASN A 64 0.65 -5.66 -25.59
CA ASN A 64 1.26 -6.93 -26.01
C ASN A 64 0.64 -8.17 -25.33
N LYS A 65 -0.57 -8.05 -24.77
CA LYS A 65 -1.23 -9.11 -24.00
C LYS A 65 -2.54 -9.56 -24.64
N THR A 66 -2.88 -10.84 -24.49
CA THR A 66 -4.18 -11.36 -24.97
C THR A 66 -5.34 -10.79 -24.13
N PRO A 67 -6.59 -10.86 -24.60
CA PRO A 67 -7.75 -10.45 -23.80
C PRO A 67 -7.81 -11.10 -22.42
N GLU A 68 -7.51 -12.39 -22.33
CA GLU A 68 -7.53 -13.15 -21.06
C GLU A 68 -6.41 -12.71 -20.12
N GLU A 69 -5.21 -12.48 -20.64
CA GLU A 69 -4.09 -11.93 -19.85
C GLU A 69 -4.42 -10.50 -19.36
N ARG A 70 -5.04 -9.67 -20.22
CA ARG A 70 -5.47 -8.31 -19.88
C ARG A 70 -6.52 -8.32 -18.77
N ASP A 71 -7.44 -9.27 -18.78
CA ASP A 71 -8.46 -9.42 -17.74
C ASP A 71 -7.86 -9.77 -16.38
N ALA A 72 -6.90 -10.69 -16.34
CA ALA A 72 -6.18 -11.05 -15.11
C ALA A 72 -5.36 -9.86 -14.57
N LEU A 73 -4.67 -9.13 -15.45
CA LEU A 73 -3.90 -7.93 -15.08
C LEU A 73 -4.80 -6.78 -14.62
N PHE A 74 -6.00 -6.63 -15.22
CA PHE A 74 -7.00 -5.68 -14.76
C PHE A 74 -7.46 -5.99 -13.34
N ALA A 75 -7.81 -7.26 -13.07
CA ALA A 75 -8.21 -7.70 -11.74
C ALA A 75 -7.10 -7.45 -10.71
N GLN A 76 -5.86 -7.83 -11.03
CA GLN A 76 -4.70 -7.56 -10.18
C GLN A 76 -4.54 -6.06 -9.90
N SER A 77 -4.60 -5.21 -10.92
CA SER A 77 -4.50 -3.75 -10.74
C SER A 77 -5.61 -3.21 -9.85
N ALA A 78 -6.85 -3.66 -10.05
CA ALA A 78 -7.98 -3.23 -9.24
C ALA A 78 -7.81 -3.60 -7.76
N ILE A 79 -7.26 -4.78 -7.47
CA ILE A 79 -6.96 -5.19 -6.08
C ILE A 79 -5.81 -4.36 -5.48
N VAL A 80 -4.75 -4.08 -6.24
CA VAL A 80 -3.66 -3.20 -5.77
C VAL A 80 -4.17 -1.78 -5.49
N ASP A 81 -5.04 -1.25 -6.35
CA ASP A 81 -5.68 0.06 -6.14
C ASP A 81 -6.62 0.05 -4.92
N LEU A 82 -7.39 -1.01 -4.73
CA LEU A 82 -8.24 -1.20 -3.56
C LEU A 82 -7.44 -1.23 -2.26
N ILE A 83 -6.33 -1.98 -2.22
CA ILE A 83 -5.45 -2.03 -1.04
C ILE A 83 -4.84 -0.65 -0.77
N SER A 84 -4.38 0.07 -1.81
CA SER A 84 -3.86 1.42 -1.65
C SER A 84 -4.92 2.39 -1.09
N TYR A 85 -6.17 2.27 -1.54
CA TYR A 85 -7.30 3.04 -1.00
C TYR A 85 -7.63 2.64 0.44
N ALA A 86 -7.65 1.35 0.75
CA ALA A 86 -7.90 0.83 2.10
C ALA A 86 -6.83 1.33 3.08
N VAL A 87 -5.55 1.27 2.73
CA VAL A 87 -4.47 1.86 3.55
C VAL A 87 -4.64 3.37 3.69
N GLY A 88 -5.12 4.05 2.66
CA GLY A 88 -5.55 5.45 2.76
C GLY A 88 -6.65 5.67 3.80
N CYS A 89 -7.64 4.79 3.87
CA CYS A 89 -8.67 4.83 4.91
C CYS A 89 -8.09 4.50 6.30
N MET A 90 -7.15 3.54 6.39
CA MET A 90 -6.46 3.21 7.64
C MET A 90 -5.71 4.41 8.21
N PHE A 91 -5.14 5.28 7.39
CA PHE A 91 -4.50 6.50 7.87
C PHE A 91 -5.41 7.72 7.93
N GLY A 92 -6.69 7.60 7.57
CA GLY A 92 -7.64 8.72 7.55
C GLY A 92 -7.44 9.67 6.36
N ARG A 93 -6.59 9.33 5.39
CA ARG A 93 -6.45 10.07 4.13
C ARG A 93 -7.77 10.10 3.36
N TYR A 94 -8.51 9.00 3.41
CA TYR A 94 -9.83 8.84 2.81
C TYR A 94 -10.85 8.37 3.84
N SER A 95 -12.13 8.50 3.49
CA SER A 95 -13.25 7.91 4.23
C SER A 95 -14.09 7.05 3.30
N LEU A 96 -14.80 6.08 3.88
CA LEU A 96 -15.89 5.36 3.20
C LEU A 96 -17.19 6.18 3.20
N ASP A 97 -17.31 7.10 4.16
CA ASP A 97 -18.54 7.84 4.45
C ASP A 97 -18.56 9.22 3.77
N GLU A 98 -17.39 9.81 3.52
CA GLU A 98 -17.25 11.13 2.90
C GLU A 98 -16.36 11.07 1.65
N PRO A 99 -16.79 11.68 0.52
CA PRO A 99 -16.01 11.66 -0.71
C PRO A 99 -14.81 12.61 -0.64
N GLY A 100 -13.75 12.25 -1.35
CA GLY A 100 -12.56 13.09 -1.51
C GLY A 100 -11.49 12.86 -0.44
N LEU A 101 -10.54 13.81 -0.35
CA LEU A 101 -9.42 13.76 0.58
C LEU A 101 -9.86 14.31 1.94
N ILE A 102 -9.68 13.53 3.01
CA ILE A 102 -10.07 13.93 4.38
C ILE A 102 -8.87 14.53 5.10
N LEU A 103 -7.80 13.75 5.29
CA LEU A 103 -6.53 14.22 5.83
C LEU A 103 -5.47 14.33 4.74
N GLY A 104 -4.83 15.49 4.66
CA GLY A 104 -3.78 15.77 3.68
C GLY A 104 -2.90 16.96 4.05
N ASP A 105 -3.00 17.46 5.27
CA ASP A 105 -2.24 18.62 5.77
C ASP A 105 -1.19 18.17 6.80
N GLN A 106 -0.13 18.94 6.99
CA GLN A 106 0.96 18.58 7.91
C GLN A 106 0.49 18.46 9.36
N GLY A 107 0.84 17.35 10.00
CA GLY A 107 0.52 17.10 11.40
C GLY A 107 -0.95 16.79 11.67
N SER A 108 -1.72 16.42 10.64
CA SER A 108 -3.13 16.04 10.79
C SER A 108 -3.31 14.94 11.85
N THR A 109 -4.32 15.07 12.69
CA THR A 109 -4.62 14.15 13.79
C THR A 109 -5.91 13.34 13.54
N LEU A 110 -6.19 12.36 14.40
CA LEU A 110 -7.48 11.67 14.38
C LEU A 110 -8.64 12.62 14.69
N ASP A 111 -8.44 13.60 15.58
CA ASP A 111 -9.46 14.59 15.91
C ASP A 111 -9.84 15.44 14.68
N ASP A 112 -8.86 15.83 13.85
CA ASP A 112 -9.12 16.53 12.59
C ASP A 112 -9.95 15.69 11.61
N TYR A 113 -9.75 14.36 11.62
CA TYR A 113 -10.54 13.44 10.82
C TYR A 113 -11.98 13.36 11.35
N LEU A 114 -12.15 13.17 12.67
CA LEU A 114 -13.45 13.05 13.31
C LEU A 114 -14.27 14.34 13.25
N ALA A 115 -13.62 15.51 13.17
CA ALA A 115 -14.29 16.77 12.89
C ALA A 115 -14.98 16.79 11.51
N LYS A 116 -14.44 16.06 10.53
CA LYS A 116 -14.99 15.94 9.17
C LYS A 116 -15.91 14.71 9.03
N VAL A 117 -15.61 13.63 9.74
CA VAL A 117 -16.34 12.35 9.71
C VAL A 117 -16.65 11.91 11.15
N PRO A 118 -17.71 12.44 11.80
CA PRO A 118 -17.96 12.20 13.22
C PRO A 118 -18.30 10.75 13.60
N HIS A 119 -18.85 9.98 12.64
CA HIS A 119 -19.28 8.60 12.84
C HIS A 119 -18.75 7.71 11.71
N PRO A 120 -17.43 7.46 11.67
CA PRO A 120 -16.84 6.72 10.56
C PRO A 120 -17.23 5.25 10.61
N THR A 121 -17.63 4.72 9.45
CA THR A 121 -17.89 3.29 9.25
C THR A 121 -16.60 2.46 9.37
N PHE A 122 -15.44 3.06 9.07
CA PHE A 122 -14.12 2.46 9.26
C PHE A 122 -13.19 3.46 9.95
N MET A 123 -12.85 3.19 11.22
CA MET A 123 -12.03 4.08 12.03
C MET A 123 -10.56 4.08 11.56
N PRO A 124 -9.96 5.25 11.27
CA PRO A 124 -8.52 5.35 11.06
C PRO A 124 -7.72 4.91 12.27
N ASP A 125 -6.45 4.63 12.02
CA ASP A 125 -5.45 4.37 13.03
C ASP A 125 -5.24 5.61 13.90
N GLU A 126 -5.16 5.42 15.21
CA GLU A 126 -5.14 6.52 16.17
C GLU A 126 -3.81 7.28 16.15
N ASP A 127 -2.69 6.55 16.15
CA ASP A 127 -1.37 7.13 16.40
C ASP A 127 -0.47 7.22 15.16
N ASN A 128 -1.01 6.88 13.99
CA ASN A 128 -0.36 6.93 12.69
C ASN A 128 0.75 5.88 12.51
N VAL A 129 0.74 4.79 13.26
CA VAL A 129 1.74 3.72 13.19
C VAL A 129 1.06 2.37 12.98
N ILE A 130 1.17 1.81 11.78
CA ILE A 130 0.61 0.50 11.47
C ILE A 130 1.75 -0.53 11.33
N PRO A 131 1.84 -1.54 12.23
CA PRO A 131 2.90 -2.54 12.15
C PRO A 131 2.72 -3.46 10.93
N ILE A 132 3.84 -3.84 10.32
CA ILE A 132 3.94 -4.82 9.23
C ILE A 132 5.04 -5.82 9.60
N VAL A 133 4.64 -6.88 10.30
CA VAL A 133 5.54 -7.93 10.78
C VAL A 133 5.13 -9.31 10.26
N ASP A 134 6.10 -10.24 10.26
CA ASP A 134 5.88 -11.61 9.83
C ASP A 134 5.33 -12.45 10.99
N GLY A 135 4.03 -12.72 10.94
CA GLY A 135 3.26 -13.40 11.98
C GLY A 135 2.19 -12.50 12.57
N ASP A 136 1.31 -13.10 13.37
CA ASP A 136 0.17 -12.43 13.98
C ASP A 136 0.55 -11.93 15.37
N TRP A 137 1.29 -10.82 15.43
CA TRP A 137 1.84 -10.26 16.67
C TRP A 137 1.06 -9.05 17.20
N PHE A 138 0.28 -8.40 16.34
CA PHE A 138 -0.48 -7.18 16.64
C PHE A 138 -1.91 -7.36 16.14
N ASP A 139 -2.89 -7.00 16.97
CA ASP A 139 -4.32 -7.11 16.63
C ASP A 139 -4.74 -6.02 15.61
N ASP A 140 -3.96 -4.95 15.51
CA ASP A 140 -4.14 -3.78 14.64
C ASP A 140 -3.11 -3.74 13.49
N ASP A 141 -2.48 -4.87 13.14
CA ASP A 141 -1.55 -4.94 12.03
C ASP A 141 -2.22 -4.65 10.67
N ILE A 142 -1.41 -4.35 9.65
CA ILE A 142 -1.93 -3.99 8.33
C ILE A 142 -2.84 -5.07 7.70
N VAL A 143 -2.62 -6.35 8.03
CA VAL A 143 -3.41 -7.47 7.50
C VAL A 143 -4.76 -7.54 8.20
N GLU A 144 -4.82 -7.45 9.51
CA GLU A 144 -6.07 -7.43 10.27
C GLU A 144 -6.89 -6.18 9.97
N ARG A 145 -6.24 -5.01 9.82
CA ARG A 145 -6.92 -3.79 9.36
C ARG A 145 -7.51 -3.94 7.95
N PHE A 146 -6.80 -4.61 7.03
CA PHE A 146 -7.36 -4.86 5.69
C PHE A 146 -8.48 -5.90 5.71
N ARG A 147 -8.38 -6.93 6.57
CA ARG A 147 -9.45 -7.91 6.77
C ARG A 147 -10.70 -7.23 7.33
N LEU A 148 -10.56 -6.35 8.32
CA LEU A 148 -11.63 -5.52 8.84
C LEU A 148 -12.24 -4.66 7.73
N PHE A 149 -11.41 -3.99 6.93
CA PHE A 149 -11.88 -3.19 5.80
C PHE A 149 -12.74 -4.02 4.82
N LEU A 150 -12.32 -5.23 4.47
CA LEU A 150 -13.11 -6.11 3.59
C LEU A 150 -14.48 -6.47 4.20
N ARG A 151 -14.52 -6.76 5.51
CA ARG A 151 -15.79 -7.05 6.22
C ARG A 151 -16.70 -5.84 6.23
N THR A 152 -16.15 -4.66 6.50
CA THR A 152 -16.88 -3.41 6.53
C THR A 152 -17.45 -3.05 5.15
N VAL A 153 -16.64 -3.14 4.09
CA VAL A 153 -17.00 -2.66 2.75
C VAL A 153 -17.82 -3.66 1.95
N PHE A 154 -17.63 -4.97 2.17
CA PHE A 154 -18.29 -6.02 1.38
C PHE A 154 -19.16 -6.96 2.20
N GLY A 155 -19.25 -6.76 3.52
CA GLY A 155 -20.03 -7.58 4.44
C GLY A 155 -19.33 -8.88 4.86
N GLU A 156 -19.56 -9.27 6.11
CA GLU A 156 -18.98 -10.49 6.71
C GLU A 156 -19.28 -11.75 5.87
N GLN A 157 -20.49 -11.84 5.32
CA GLN A 157 -20.94 -13.01 4.55
C GLN A 157 -20.13 -13.26 3.27
N HIS A 158 -19.38 -12.27 2.78
CA HIS A 158 -18.54 -12.39 1.58
C HIS A 158 -17.03 -12.41 1.90
N PHE A 159 -16.64 -12.27 3.18
CA PHE A 159 -15.26 -12.10 3.58
C PHE A 159 -14.32 -13.19 3.04
N GLU A 160 -14.66 -14.46 3.27
CA GLU A 160 -13.83 -15.60 2.82
C GLU A 160 -13.69 -15.67 1.29
N ALA A 161 -14.76 -15.37 0.56
CA ALA A 161 -14.71 -15.34 -0.91
C ALA A 161 -13.85 -14.18 -1.42
N ASN A 162 -14.00 -13.00 -0.81
CA ASN A 162 -13.24 -11.81 -1.18
C ASN A 162 -11.75 -11.96 -0.84
N LEU A 163 -11.42 -12.54 0.32
CA LEU A 163 -10.03 -12.77 0.73
C LEU A 163 -9.33 -13.75 -0.21
N ARG A 164 -10.01 -14.84 -0.62
CA ARG A 164 -9.48 -15.76 -1.64
C ARG A 164 -9.23 -15.04 -2.96
N PHE A 165 -10.21 -14.28 -3.44
CA PHE A 165 -10.08 -13.51 -4.68
C PHE A 165 -8.92 -12.52 -4.64
N VAL A 166 -8.72 -11.82 -3.51
CA VAL A 166 -7.56 -10.93 -3.31
C VAL A 166 -6.24 -11.69 -3.41
N ASN A 167 -6.12 -12.82 -2.71
CA ASN A 167 -4.89 -13.63 -2.74
C ASN A 167 -4.58 -14.14 -4.15
N ASP A 168 -5.60 -14.64 -4.86
CA ASP A 168 -5.49 -15.16 -6.22
C ASP A 168 -5.07 -14.06 -7.21
N ALA A 169 -5.70 -12.88 -7.15
CA ALA A 169 -5.39 -11.75 -8.02
C ALA A 169 -3.96 -11.20 -7.78
N LEU A 170 -3.49 -11.23 -6.53
CA LEU A 170 -2.14 -10.80 -6.17
C LEU A 170 -1.07 -11.87 -6.46
N GLY A 171 -1.47 -13.12 -6.65
CA GLY A 171 -0.59 -14.27 -6.85
C GLY A 171 0.16 -14.67 -5.57
N VAL A 172 -0.46 -14.51 -4.40
CA VAL A 172 0.13 -14.80 -3.09
C VAL A 172 -0.61 -15.93 -2.39
N LYS A 173 0.10 -16.70 -1.55
CA LYS A 173 -0.53 -17.81 -0.82
C LYS A 173 -1.47 -17.33 0.28
N ASN A 174 -1.10 -16.23 0.91
CA ASN A 174 -1.87 -15.54 1.93
C ASN A 174 -1.62 -14.04 1.77
N LEU A 175 -2.52 -13.22 2.30
CA LEU A 175 -2.44 -11.77 2.16
C LEU A 175 -1.16 -11.18 2.79
N ARG A 176 -0.66 -11.79 3.87
CA ARG A 176 0.54 -11.33 4.57
C ARG A 176 1.75 -11.32 3.63
N ASP A 177 1.91 -12.33 2.77
CA ASP A 177 2.98 -12.39 1.75
C ASP A 177 3.00 -11.16 0.80
N TYR A 178 1.88 -10.46 0.61
CA TYR A 178 1.83 -9.22 -0.19
C TYR A 178 2.44 -8.04 0.56
N PHE A 179 2.15 -7.92 1.85
CA PHE A 179 2.65 -6.85 2.72
C PHE A 179 4.08 -7.11 3.21
N ILE A 180 4.40 -8.34 3.56
CA ILE A 180 5.72 -8.75 4.03
C ILE A 180 5.97 -10.24 3.80
N LYS A 181 7.13 -10.54 3.24
CA LYS A 181 7.61 -11.90 3.05
C LYS A 181 9.07 -12.02 3.45
N THR A 182 9.33 -12.77 4.52
CA THR A 182 10.68 -13.05 4.98
C THR A 182 11.38 -14.01 4.01
N THR A 183 12.59 -13.65 3.59
CA THR A 183 13.45 -14.48 2.75
C THR A 183 14.82 -14.64 3.40
N GLY A 184 15.65 -15.56 2.90
CA GLY A 184 17.03 -15.73 3.40
C GLY A 184 17.94 -14.50 3.25
N ARG A 185 17.51 -13.46 2.53
CA ARG A 185 18.25 -12.20 2.33
C ARG A 185 17.61 -11.00 3.06
N GLY A 186 16.54 -11.22 3.83
CA GLY A 186 15.73 -10.17 4.48
C GLY A 186 14.27 -10.20 4.02
N ALA A 187 13.48 -9.21 4.43
CA ALA A 187 12.06 -9.10 4.11
C ALA A 187 11.78 -8.31 2.82
N ALA A 188 10.91 -8.85 1.97
CA ALA A 188 10.38 -8.18 0.79
C ALA A 188 8.93 -7.72 1.03
N SER A 189 8.50 -6.62 0.40
CA SER A 189 7.13 -6.09 0.53
C SER A 189 6.67 -5.63 -0.85
N LYS A 190 5.85 -6.45 -1.52
CA LYS A 190 5.31 -6.10 -2.84
C LYS A 190 4.40 -4.87 -2.73
N PHE A 191 3.61 -4.77 -1.66
CA PHE A 191 2.85 -3.58 -1.33
C PHE A 191 3.71 -2.31 -1.30
N TYR A 192 4.83 -2.32 -0.56
CA TYR A 192 5.67 -1.13 -0.44
C TYR A 192 6.39 -0.82 -1.75
N ASP A 193 6.82 -1.84 -2.49
CA ASP A 193 7.45 -1.67 -3.80
C ASP A 193 6.46 -1.03 -4.81
N ASP A 194 5.21 -1.51 -4.86
CA ASP A 194 4.12 -0.93 -5.66
C ASP A 194 3.84 0.53 -5.25
N HIS A 195 3.85 0.82 -3.95
CA HIS A 195 3.63 2.17 -3.42
C HIS A 195 4.76 3.13 -3.80
N VAL A 196 6.03 2.73 -3.64
CA VAL A 196 7.19 3.54 -4.04
C VAL A 196 7.15 3.82 -5.54
N GLN A 197 6.78 2.84 -6.35
CA GLN A 197 6.61 3.00 -7.80
C GLN A 197 5.48 3.98 -8.14
N ARG A 198 4.29 3.82 -7.53
CA ARG A 198 3.11 4.69 -7.73
C ARG A 198 3.45 6.17 -7.51
N TYR A 199 4.24 6.46 -6.48
CA TYR A 199 4.64 7.82 -6.12
C TYR A 199 5.97 8.25 -6.75
N LYS A 200 6.46 7.58 -7.81
CA LYS A 200 7.68 7.93 -8.54
C LYS A 200 8.89 8.16 -7.61
N LYS A 201 9.09 7.23 -6.66
CA LYS A 201 10.14 7.27 -5.62
C LYS A 201 10.02 8.45 -4.65
N ARG A 202 8.81 8.96 -4.40
CA ARG A 202 8.51 9.98 -3.39
C ARG A 202 7.27 9.57 -2.58
N PRO A 203 7.32 8.41 -1.90
CA PRO A 203 6.13 7.85 -1.26
C PRO A 203 5.59 8.75 -0.15
N ILE A 204 4.27 8.73 0.03
CA ILE A 204 3.57 9.42 1.13
C ILE A 204 3.38 8.55 2.37
N TYR A 205 3.61 7.23 2.24
CA TYR A 205 3.66 6.30 3.36
C TYR A 205 5.12 5.90 3.52
N TRP A 206 5.68 6.10 4.71
CA TRP A 206 7.08 5.80 4.99
C TRP A 206 7.15 4.57 5.86
N LEU A 207 8.08 3.68 5.52
CA LEU A 207 8.26 2.41 6.21
C LEU A 207 9.51 2.49 7.09
N PHE A 208 9.32 2.56 8.40
CA PHE A 208 10.37 2.23 9.35
C PHE A 208 10.66 0.75 9.21
N SER A 209 11.93 0.38 9.09
CA SER A 209 12.33 -1.00 8.78
C SER A 209 13.66 -1.31 9.47
N SER A 210 13.71 -2.41 10.20
CA SER A 210 14.98 -2.96 10.68
C SER A 210 15.85 -3.42 9.48
N PRO A 211 17.17 -3.61 9.66
CA PRO A 211 18.08 -3.90 8.54
C PRO A 211 17.73 -5.15 7.72
N LYS A 212 17.19 -6.21 8.35
CA LYS A 212 16.70 -7.41 7.65
C LYS A 212 15.18 -7.38 7.45
N GLY A 213 14.51 -6.31 7.89
CA GLY A 213 13.06 -6.12 7.80
C GLY A 213 12.26 -7.06 8.71
N SER A 214 12.87 -7.54 9.80
CA SER A 214 12.18 -8.33 10.83
C SER A 214 11.12 -7.53 11.60
N PHE A 215 11.33 -6.21 11.73
CA PHE A 215 10.33 -5.25 12.17
C PHE A 215 10.10 -4.21 11.08
N ASN A 216 8.84 -3.93 10.78
CA ASN A 216 8.47 -2.77 9.98
C ASN A 216 7.24 -2.10 10.55
N ALA A 217 7.18 -0.78 10.41
CA ALA A 217 6.02 0.03 10.78
C ALA A 217 5.79 1.11 9.73
N LEU A 218 4.58 1.16 9.20
CA LEU A 218 4.18 2.10 8.17
C LEU A 218 3.56 3.33 8.84
N ILE A 219 3.96 4.51 8.38
CA ILE A 219 3.40 5.79 8.83
C ILE A 219 2.86 6.59 7.65
N TYR A 220 1.90 7.48 7.87
CA TYR A 220 1.49 8.47 6.88
C TYR A 220 2.18 9.80 7.09
N LEU A 221 2.90 10.26 6.06
CA LEU A 221 3.69 11.49 6.06
C LEU A 221 2.91 12.72 6.52
N HIS A 222 1.65 12.87 6.11
CA HIS A 222 0.86 14.07 6.44
C HIS A 222 0.40 14.06 7.89
N ARG A 223 0.38 12.90 8.56
CA ARG A 223 0.07 12.77 9.98
C ARG A 223 1.33 12.67 10.84
N TYR A 224 2.52 12.85 10.26
CA TYR A 224 3.77 12.81 11.00
C TYR A 224 3.82 13.97 12.01
N THR A 225 4.24 13.64 13.22
CA THR A 225 4.55 14.60 14.29
C THR A 225 5.94 14.29 14.84
N PRO A 226 6.62 15.23 15.53
CA PRO A 226 7.94 14.96 16.12
C PRO A 226 7.97 13.74 17.05
N SER A 227 6.84 13.37 17.67
CA SER A 227 6.70 12.19 18.53
C SER A 227 6.48 10.88 17.78
N THR A 228 6.22 10.88 16.47
CA THR A 228 5.92 9.66 15.70
C THR A 228 7.03 8.61 15.81
N VAL A 229 8.31 9.01 15.83
CA VAL A 229 9.43 8.06 15.98
C VAL A 229 9.41 7.39 17.37
N SER A 230 9.01 8.11 18.42
CA SER A 230 8.82 7.55 19.77
C SER A 230 7.66 6.56 19.82
N THR A 231 6.58 6.81 19.08
CA THR A 231 5.48 5.85 18.92
C THR A 231 5.98 4.58 18.23
N VAL A 232 6.70 4.69 17.10
CA VAL A 232 7.30 3.54 16.41
C VAL A 232 8.24 2.75 17.32
N LEU A 233 9.04 3.43 18.15
CA LEU A 233 9.90 2.79 19.15
C LEU A 233 9.10 2.01 20.21
N THR A 234 7.91 2.49 20.58
CA THR A 234 7.01 1.79 21.52
C THR A 234 6.52 0.48 20.92
N TYR A 235 6.09 0.48 19.65
CA TYR A 235 5.72 -0.73 18.92
C TYR A 235 6.89 -1.72 18.80
N LEU A 236 8.11 -1.23 18.55
CA LEU A 236 9.30 -2.09 18.51
C LEU A 236 9.52 -2.81 19.84
N ARG A 237 9.46 -2.09 20.96
CA ARG A 237 9.67 -2.66 22.31
C ARG A 237 8.58 -3.64 22.72
N GLU A 238 7.33 -3.34 22.37
CA GLU A 238 6.21 -4.27 22.55
C GLU A 238 6.46 -5.56 21.76
N TYR A 239 6.89 -5.44 20.49
CA TYR A 239 7.22 -6.59 19.67
C TYR A 239 8.36 -7.43 20.25
N VAL A 240 9.44 -6.79 20.69
CA VAL A 240 10.58 -7.45 21.37
C VAL A 240 10.09 -8.23 22.59
N THR A 241 9.25 -7.62 23.44
CA THR A 241 8.68 -8.30 24.62
C THR A 241 7.86 -9.54 24.23
N LYS A 242 7.05 -9.45 23.18
CA LYS A 242 6.27 -10.60 22.66
C LYS A 242 7.19 -11.71 22.13
N LEU A 243 8.26 -11.35 21.40
CA LEU A 243 9.26 -12.29 20.88
C LEU A 243 10.06 -12.98 21.99
N GLU A 244 10.42 -12.27 23.05
CA GLU A 244 11.10 -12.84 24.22
C GLU A 244 10.22 -13.88 24.93
N SER A 245 8.93 -13.59 25.10
CA SER A 245 7.95 -14.54 25.63
C SER A 245 7.84 -15.79 24.74
N ALA A 246 7.75 -15.60 23.41
CA ALA A 246 7.70 -16.70 22.46
C ALA A 246 9.00 -17.53 22.47
N LEU A 247 10.17 -16.89 22.63
CA LEU A 247 11.46 -17.56 22.76
C LEU A 247 11.48 -18.47 23.99
N GLN A 248 11.06 -17.97 25.15
CA GLN A 248 10.99 -18.78 26.37
C GLN A 248 10.05 -19.98 26.20
N GLN A 249 8.94 -19.81 25.49
CA GLN A 249 8.02 -20.91 25.18
C GLN A 249 8.66 -21.95 24.25
N ALA A 250 9.34 -21.51 23.19
CA ALA A 250 10.05 -22.39 22.26
C ALA A 250 11.17 -23.19 22.95
N GLU A 251 11.92 -22.55 23.86
CA GLU A 251 12.95 -23.20 24.68
C GLU A 251 12.35 -24.26 25.61
N ARG A 252 11.26 -23.94 26.31
CA ARG A 252 10.54 -24.89 27.18
C ARG A 252 9.96 -26.08 26.40
N ALA A 253 9.52 -25.84 25.17
CA ALA A 253 9.00 -26.87 24.27
C ALA A 253 10.11 -27.70 23.59
N GLY A 254 11.39 -27.37 23.79
CA GLY A 254 12.51 -28.04 23.13
C GLY A 254 12.59 -27.78 21.61
N ASN A 255 11.92 -26.73 21.11
CA ASN A 255 11.94 -26.35 19.70
C ASN A 255 13.17 -25.48 19.39
N ALA A 256 14.34 -26.12 19.33
CA ALA A 256 15.61 -25.43 19.08
C ALA A 256 15.63 -24.59 17.77
N PRO A 257 15.10 -25.08 16.62
CA PRO A 257 15.08 -24.28 15.39
C PRO A 257 14.32 -22.95 15.52
N GLU A 258 13.17 -22.96 16.21
CA GLU A 258 12.39 -21.74 16.43
C GLU A 258 13.07 -20.82 17.45
N ALA A 259 13.62 -21.36 18.53
CA ALA A 259 14.37 -20.57 19.50
C ALA A 259 15.56 -19.86 18.83
N ASP A 260 16.31 -20.54 17.95
CA ASP A 260 17.43 -19.95 17.22
C ASP A 260 16.99 -18.92 16.16
N ARG A 261 15.79 -19.08 15.57
CA ARG A 261 15.19 -18.06 14.72
C ARG A 261 14.86 -16.80 15.55
N LEU A 262 14.15 -16.96 16.66
CA LEU A 262 13.72 -15.84 17.51
C LEU A 262 14.92 -15.09 18.12
N ARG A 263 15.96 -15.79 18.59
CA ARG A 263 17.20 -15.16 19.07
C ARG A 263 17.85 -14.28 18.01
N ARG A 264 17.92 -14.74 16.76
CA ARG A 264 18.50 -13.95 15.65
C ARG A 264 17.70 -12.69 15.35
N ILE A 265 16.37 -12.77 15.44
CA ILE A 265 15.49 -11.61 15.28
C ILE A 265 15.70 -10.64 16.45
N LEU A 266 15.69 -11.11 17.70
CA LEU A 266 15.88 -10.29 18.88
C LEU A 266 17.22 -9.55 18.88
N VAL A 267 18.32 -10.21 18.48
CA VAL A 267 19.63 -9.55 18.33
C VAL A 267 19.54 -8.40 17.33
N GLU A 268 18.97 -8.63 16.15
CA GLU A 268 18.80 -7.58 15.14
C GLU A 268 17.93 -6.41 15.66
N LEU A 269 16.82 -6.70 16.35
CA LEU A 269 15.91 -5.67 16.83
C LEU A 269 16.52 -4.83 17.95
N ASN A 270 17.29 -5.46 18.85
CA ASN A 270 18.00 -4.75 19.92
C ASN A 270 19.12 -3.86 19.36
N GLU A 271 19.87 -4.34 18.35
CA GLU A 271 20.85 -3.53 17.62
C GLU A 271 20.16 -2.35 16.90
N TYR A 272 19.06 -2.60 16.20
CA TYR A 272 18.29 -1.56 15.52
C TYR A 272 17.70 -0.52 16.49
N GLU A 273 17.19 -0.95 17.65
CA GLU A 273 16.74 -0.05 18.70
C GLU A 273 17.89 0.84 19.17
N HIS A 274 19.01 0.24 19.59
CA HIS A 274 20.11 0.95 20.23
C HIS A 274 20.84 1.90 19.28
N ASP A 275 21.19 1.42 18.08
CA ASP A 275 22.07 2.14 17.16
C ASP A 275 21.31 3.13 16.26
N THR A 276 20.01 2.91 16.05
CA THR A 276 19.22 3.66 15.05
C THR A 276 17.98 4.30 15.64
N LEU A 277 17.02 3.51 16.12
CA LEU A 277 15.67 4.03 16.38
C LEU A 277 15.60 4.87 17.66
N TYR A 278 16.27 4.47 18.75
CA TYR A 278 16.28 5.21 20.01
C TYR A 278 16.98 6.58 19.90
N PRO A 279 18.19 6.68 19.29
CA PRO A 279 18.79 7.98 18.99
C PRO A 279 17.87 8.86 18.13
N LYS A 280 17.28 8.29 17.07
CA LYS A 280 16.38 9.02 16.17
C LYS A 280 15.10 9.51 16.87
N ALA A 281 14.55 8.72 17.79
CA ALA A 281 13.41 9.13 18.61
C ALA A 281 13.77 10.30 19.54
N SER A 282 15.00 10.32 20.06
CA SER A 282 15.48 11.39 20.94
C SER A 282 15.69 12.72 20.21
N GLU A 283 15.99 12.68 18.91
CA GLU A 283 16.15 13.87 18.07
C GLU A 283 14.85 14.64 17.83
N ASN A 284 13.67 14.01 18.00
CA ASN A 284 12.35 14.59 17.68
C ASN A 284 12.35 15.25 16.30
N VAL A 285 12.78 14.50 15.27
CA VAL A 285 13.01 15.03 13.93
C VAL A 285 11.80 15.80 13.42
N VAL A 286 12.01 17.04 13.02
CA VAL A 286 10.99 17.90 12.42
C VAL A 286 11.10 17.83 10.90
N ILE A 287 9.94 17.71 10.24
CA ILE A 287 9.81 17.75 8.79
C ILE A 287 8.93 18.93 8.38
N ASP A 288 9.11 19.37 7.14
CA ASP A 288 8.27 20.39 6.50
C ASP A 288 7.77 19.82 5.16
N LEU A 289 6.46 19.67 4.98
CA LEU A 289 5.91 19.11 3.75
C LEU A 289 6.25 19.94 2.51
N ASP A 290 6.47 21.25 2.65
CA ASP A 290 6.84 22.14 1.54
C ASP A 290 8.26 21.85 1.01
N ASP A 291 9.16 21.34 1.85
CA ASP A 291 10.48 20.86 1.43
C ASP A 291 10.40 19.59 0.56
N GLY A 292 9.28 18.88 0.64
CA GLY A 292 9.00 17.65 -0.09
C GLY A 292 9.77 16.41 0.40
N VAL A 293 9.40 15.25 -0.15
CA VAL A 293 9.94 13.95 0.30
C VAL A 293 11.46 13.84 0.13
N LYS A 294 12.03 14.43 -0.92
CA LYS A 294 13.48 14.33 -1.19
C LYS A 294 14.35 14.96 -0.12
N THR A 295 13.86 15.99 0.53
CA THR A 295 14.58 16.71 1.58
C THR A 295 14.30 16.11 2.95
N ASN A 296 13.08 15.66 3.20
CA ASN A 296 12.70 15.14 4.52
C ASN A 296 13.08 13.67 4.74
N TYR A 297 12.95 12.81 3.73
CA TYR A 297 13.23 11.38 3.87
C TYR A 297 14.66 11.08 4.35
N PRO A 298 15.72 11.76 3.84
CA PRO A 298 17.08 11.54 4.31
C PRO A 298 17.31 11.84 5.80
N LYS A 299 16.48 12.69 6.43
CA LYS A 299 16.62 13.08 7.85
C LYS A 299 16.51 11.86 8.80
N PHE A 300 15.87 10.78 8.34
CA PHE A 300 15.67 9.56 9.12
C PHE A 300 16.76 8.50 8.93
N GLY A 301 17.63 8.65 7.91
CA GLY A 301 18.74 7.74 7.66
C GLY A 301 18.32 6.26 7.63
N ALA A 302 19.04 5.44 8.40
CA ALA A 302 18.80 3.99 8.49
C ALA A 302 17.51 3.59 9.22
N ALA A 303 16.78 4.55 9.82
CA ALA A 303 15.50 4.24 10.48
C ALA A 303 14.42 3.86 9.45
N LEU A 304 14.46 4.45 8.25
CA LEU A 304 13.54 4.16 7.16
C LEU A 304 14.12 3.16 6.16
N ARG A 305 13.24 2.40 5.50
CA ARG A 305 13.62 1.51 4.41
C ARG A 305 14.34 2.29 3.30
N LYS A 306 15.46 1.75 2.83
CA LYS A 306 16.24 2.37 1.75
C LYS A 306 15.40 2.50 0.46
N ILE A 307 15.40 3.70 -0.13
CA ILE A 307 14.82 3.97 -1.46
C ILE A 307 15.89 4.59 -2.35
N THR A 308 16.24 3.92 -3.44
CA THR A 308 17.26 4.41 -4.37
C THR A 308 16.90 5.78 -4.94
N GLY A 309 17.73 6.78 -4.64
CA GLY A 309 17.55 8.18 -5.07
C GLY A 309 16.90 9.09 -4.02
N LEU A 310 16.64 8.60 -2.81
CA LEU A 310 16.28 9.39 -1.62
C LEU A 310 17.37 9.32 -0.53
N GLU A 311 18.58 8.88 -0.91
CA GLU A 311 19.74 8.89 -0.02
C GLU A 311 20.23 10.32 0.17
N ALA A 312 20.78 10.65 1.34
CA ALA A 312 21.45 11.93 1.55
C ALA A 312 22.52 12.10 0.47
N SER A 313 22.59 13.29 -0.15
CA SER A 313 23.72 13.61 -1.00
C SER A 313 24.96 13.71 -0.10
N GLU A 314 25.95 12.84 -0.33
CA GLU A 314 27.29 12.98 0.26
C GLU A 314 27.95 14.30 -0.18
#